data_AF-A2GRT2-F1
#
_entry.id   AF-A2GRT2-F1
#
_cell.length_a   1.000
_cell.length_b   1.000
_cell.length_c   1.000
_cell.angle_alpha   90.00
_cell.angle_beta   90.00
_cell.angle_gamma   90.00
#
_symmetry.space_group_name_H-M   'P 1'
#
loop_
_entity.id
_entity.type
_entity.pdbx_description
1 polymer ?
#
loop_
_entity_poly.entity_id
_entity_poly.type
_entity_poly.pdbx_seq_one_letter_code
_entity_poly.pdbx_strand_id
1 'polypeptide(L)'
;MPTGVPNEIPKGYVPVKSNSHHKIVRCATKNAEGKQCLHQFYLESYNDNKLIADHTCYYTKLIDFDKVLTSKEKVLQAIEIFIGCNKISFNAISSDSFRDLVEIILEVGMTLKKKDQINDIIKSINRAQLTEKFLQDSKEAAKKSLSDYFDHTVSLLIDAGTACGRPTLDLMIYNPSVHDGYPFPLDIKTGFDGTTDSYDRAIRDALAMLASNGIKLGTVVTDNLLAQVLA
;
A
#
# COMPACT_ATOMS: atom_id res chain seq x y z
N MET A 1 -25.30 -50.67 19.45
CA MET A 1 -24.80 -49.91 18.29
C MET A 1 -23.84 -50.81 17.53
N PRO A 2 -24.25 -51.44 16.42
CA PRO A 2 -23.30 -52.13 15.54
C PRO A 2 -22.69 -51.09 14.59
N THR A 3 -21.47 -51.16 14.08
CA THR A 3 -20.26 -51.99 14.25
C THR A 3 -19.22 -51.27 13.39
N GLY A 4 -18.00 -51.09 13.92
CA GLY A 4 -16.73 -50.80 13.23
C GLY A 4 -16.74 -49.99 11.92
N VAL A 5 -16.04 -48.85 11.92
CA VAL A 5 -15.48 -48.28 10.68
C VAL A 5 -14.80 -49.42 9.92
N PRO A 6 -15.13 -49.68 8.64
CA PRO A 6 -14.43 -50.67 7.85
C PRO A 6 -12.94 -50.35 7.89
N ASN A 7 -12.15 -51.20 8.55
CA ASN A 7 -10.71 -50.97 8.65
C ASN A 7 -9.97 -51.39 7.38
N GLU A 8 -10.63 -52.14 6.51
CA GLU A 8 -10.06 -52.68 5.28
C GLU A 8 -10.36 -51.75 4.10
N ILE A 9 -9.30 -51.37 3.41
CA ILE A 9 -9.38 -50.58 2.19
C ILE A 9 -9.92 -51.49 1.07
N PRO A 10 -10.91 -51.05 0.30
CA PRO A 10 -11.48 -51.84 -0.79
C PRO A 10 -10.44 -52.21 -1.85
N LYS A 11 -10.57 -53.40 -2.46
CA LYS A 11 -9.70 -53.79 -3.57
C LYS A 11 -9.80 -52.77 -4.71
N GLY A 12 -8.66 -52.37 -5.24
CA GLY A 12 -8.58 -51.34 -6.28
C GLY A 12 -8.59 -49.91 -5.76
N TYR A 13 -8.45 -49.69 -4.44
CA TYR A 13 -8.35 -48.37 -3.83
C TYR A 13 -7.08 -48.22 -2.98
N VAL A 14 -6.61 -46.99 -2.83
CA VAL A 14 -5.44 -46.61 -2.01
C VAL A 14 -5.80 -45.45 -1.07
N PRO A 15 -5.18 -45.37 0.12
CA PRO A 15 -5.43 -44.28 1.06
C PRO A 15 -4.83 -42.97 0.54
N VAL A 16 -5.57 -41.86 0.68
CA VAL A 16 -5.14 -40.51 0.27
C VAL A 16 -4.82 -39.64 1.48
N LYS A 17 -5.71 -39.64 2.47
CA LYS A 17 -5.60 -38.82 3.67
C LYS A 17 -6.29 -39.54 4.82
N SER A 18 -5.67 -39.52 5.99
CA SER A 18 -6.23 -40.07 7.22
C SER A 18 -6.15 -39.01 8.29
N ASN A 19 -7.24 -38.79 9.02
CA ASN A 19 -7.20 -38.16 10.34
C ASN A 19 -7.75 -39.14 11.37
N SER A 20 -7.85 -38.73 12.64
CA SER A 20 -8.31 -39.59 13.74
C SER A 20 -9.77 -40.06 13.60
N HIS A 21 -10.55 -39.48 12.69
CA HIS A 21 -12.00 -39.70 12.58
C HIS A 21 -12.45 -40.16 11.17
N HIS A 22 -11.65 -39.91 10.14
CA HIS A 22 -12.00 -40.12 8.74
C HIS A 22 -10.81 -40.61 7.91
N LYS A 23 -11.05 -41.64 7.09
CA LYS A 23 -10.11 -42.15 6.08
C LYS A 23 -10.66 -41.89 4.68
N ILE A 24 -9.92 -41.15 3.86
CA ILE A 24 -10.25 -40.94 2.45
C ILE A 24 -9.47 -41.95 1.60
N VAL A 25 -10.19 -42.69 0.76
CA VAL A 25 -9.62 -43.64 -0.20
C VAL A 25 -9.91 -43.20 -1.64
N ARG A 26 -9.04 -43.58 -2.59
CA ARG A 26 -9.13 -43.24 -4.01
C ARG A 26 -8.92 -44.46 -4.88
N CYS A 27 -9.63 -44.51 -6.01
CA CYS A 27 -9.44 -45.53 -7.04
C CYS A 27 -7.97 -45.56 -7.51
N ALA A 28 -7.39 -46.77 -7.55
CA ALA A 28 -6.01 -47.02 -7.92
C ALA A 28 -5.81 -47.16 -9.44
N THR A 29 -6.89 -47.21 -10.22
CA THR A 29 -6.84 -47.39 -11.67
C THR A 29 -6.16 -46.21 -12.35
N LYS A 30 -5.30 -46.53 -13.33
CA LYS A 30 -4.67 -45.57 -14.22
C LYS A 30 -5.12 -45.80 -15.66
N ASN A 31 -5.24 -44.74 -16.45
CA ASN A 31 -5.48 -44.87 -17.89
C ASN A 31 -4.18 -45.25 -18.65
N ALA A 32 -4.28 -45.44 -19.97
CA ALA A 32 -3.14 -45.78 -20.83
C ALA A 32 -1.98 -44.73 -20.81
N GLU A 33 -2.27 -43.49 -20.43
CA GLU A 33 -1.28 -42.41 -20.28
C GLU A 33 -0.72 -42.31 -18.84
N GLY A 34 -1.07 -43.25 -17.96
CA GLY A 34 -0.62 -43.28 -16.56
C GLY A 34 -1.36 -42.31 -15.62
N LYS A 35 -2.41 -41.62 -16.07
CA LYS A 35 -3.21 -40.69 -15.24
C LYS A 35 -4.08 -41.47 -14.26
N GLN A 36 -4.10 -41.03 -13.00
CA GLN A 36 -4.90 -41.64 -11.93
C GLN A 36 -6.38 -41.26 -12.05
N CYS A 37 -7.27 -42.20 -11.72
CA CYS A 37 -8.70 -41.93 -11.54
C CYS A 37 -8.94 -40.95 -10.37
N LEU A 38 -9.86 -40.00 -10.54
CA LEU A 38 -10.19 -39.00 -9.51
C LEU A 38 -11.27 -39.47 -8.53
N HIS A 39 -11.84 -40.66 -8.73
CA HIS A 39 -12.86 -41.18 -7.84
C HIS A 39 -12.30 -41.41 -6.43
N GLN A 40 -12.81 -40.67 -5.46
CA GLN A 40 -12.44 -40.73 -4.05
C GLN A 40 -13.67 -40.66 -3.15
N PHE A 41 -13.63 -41.32 -2.00
CA PHE A 41 -14.71 -41.31 -1.02
C PHE A 41 -14.19 -41.54 0.41
N TYR A 42 -15.05 -41.26 1.38
CA TYR A 42 -14.80 -41.56 2.79
C TYR A 42 -15.01 -43.06 3.04
N LEU A 43 -14.01 -43.74 3.61
CA LEU A 43 -14.10 -45.18 3.89
C LEU A 43 -15.27 -45.50 4.83
N GLU A 44 -15.68 -44.56 5.67
CA GLU A 44 -16.84 -44.69 6.55
C GLU A 44 -18.16 -44.74 5.76
N SER A 45 -18.23 -44.15 4.56
CA SER A 45 -19.40 -44.22 3.68
C SER A 45 -19.42 -45.49 2.81
N TYR A 46 -18.51 -46.44 3.04
CA TYR A 46 -18.31 -47.62 2.19
C TYR A 46 -19.40 -48.70 2.31
N ASN A 47 -20.38 -48.55 3.21
CA ASN A 47 -21.38 -49.59 3.50
C ASN A 47 -22.82 -49.31 3.03
N ASP A 48 -23.05 -48.24 2.26
CA ASP A 48 -24.34 -48.06 1.60
C ASP A 48 -24.26 -48.65 0.19
N ASN A 49 -24.85 -49.84 0.03
CA ASN A 49 -24.88 -50.77 -1.12
C ASN A 49 -25.27 -50.21 -2.52
N LYS A 50 -24.91 -48.97 -2.86
CA LYS A 50 -25.18 -48.34 -4.16
C LYS A 50 -24.04 -47.52 -4.76
N LEU A 51 -22.95 -47.24 -4.04
CA LEU A 51 -21.95 -46.27 -4.53
C LEU A 51 -20.68 -46.86 -5.17
N ILE A 52 -20.42 -48.17 -5.05
CA ILE A 52 -19.06 -48.71 -5.31
C ILE A 52 -18.95 -49.66 -6.51
N ALA A 53 -20.02 -50.33 -6.93
CA ALA A 53 -19.91 -51.32 -8.00
C ALA A 53 -19.68 -50.69 -9.40
N ASP A 54 -20.22 -49.48 -9.64
CA ASP A 54 -20.31 -48.91 -10.98
C ASP A 54 -19.69 -47.50 -11.11
N HIS A 55 -18.62 -47.20 -10.37
CA HIS A 55 -17.91 -45.95 -10.68
C HIS A 55 -17.22 -46.09 -12.06
N THR A 56 -17.65 -45.26 -13.01
CA THR A 56 -16.90 -45.10 -14.26
C THR A 56 -15.63 -44.33 -13.96
N CYS A 57 -14.47 -44.83 -14.38
CA CYS A 57 -13.21 -44.13 -14.15
C CYS A 57 -13.18 -42.82 -14.94
N TYR A 58 -13.12 -41.69 -14.22
CA TYR A 58 -12.97 -40.37 -14.82
C TYR A 58 -11.53 -39.88 -14.67
N TYR A 59 -10.93 -39.61 -15.83
CA TYR A 59 -9.59 -39.06 -15.97
C TYR A 59 -9.71 -37.67 -16.60
N THR A 60 -10.10 -36.67 -15.83
CA THR A 60 -9.98 -35.30 -16.32
C THR A 60 -8.51 -34.89 -16.23
N LYS A 61 -8.04 -34.06 -17.17
CA LYS A 61 -6.94 -33.16 -16.83
C LYS A 61 -7.49 -32.34 -15.67
N LEU A 62 -7.04 -32.60 -14.45
CA LEU A 62 -7.05 -31.54 -13.45
C LEU A 62 -6.38 -30.37 -14.17
N ILE A 63 -7.17 -29.34 -14.45
CA ILE A 63 -6.59 -28.03 -14.73
C ILE A 63 -5.92 -27.73 -13.39
N ASP A 64 -4.61 -27.93 -13.33
CA ASP A 64 -3.81 -27.45 -12.21
C ASP A 64 -4.12 -25.96 -12.10
N PHE A 65 -4.93 -25.59 -11.10
CA PHE A 65 -5.00 -24.21 -10.64
C PHE A 65 -3.68 -23.82 -9.95
N ASP A 66 -2.76 -24.78 -9.73
CA ASP A 66 -1.36 -24.56 -9.43
C ASP A 66 -0.61 -24.11 -10.69
N LYS A 67 -0.98 -22.95 -11.24
CA LYS A 67 -0.10 -22.26 -12.19
C LYS A 67 1.18 -21.95 -11.42
N VAL A 68 2.26 -22.69 -11.69
CA VAL A 68 3.59 -22.38 -11.15
C VAL A 68 3.99 -21.02 -11.70
N LEU A 69 3.77 -19.98 -10.89
CA LEU A 69 4.10 -18.62 -11.27
C LEU A 69 5.62 -18.50 -11.42
N THR A 70 6.04 -17.87 -12.51
CA THR A 70 7.41 -17.39 -12.68
C THR A 70 7.76 -16.40 -11.56
N SER A 71 9.06 -16.19 -11.28
CA SER A 71 9.48 -15.22 -10.26
C SER A 71 8.91 -13.81 -10.52
N LYS A 72 8.74 -13.42 -11.80
CA LYS A 72 8.12 -12.14 -12.18
C LYS A 72 6.64 -12.10 -11.84
N GLU A 73 5.89 -13.15 -12.16
CA GLU A 73 4.46 -13.23 -11.84
C GLU A 73 4.21 -13.26 -10.33
N LYS A 74 5.11 -13.87 -9.54
CA LYS A 74 5.04 -13.85 -8.07
C LYS A 74 5.19 -12.44 -7.49
N VAL A 75 6.07 -11.62 -8.06
CA VAL A 75 6.25 -10.22 -7.63
C VAL A 75 4.98 -9.42 -7.92
N LEU A 76 4.42 -9.53 -9.13
CA LEU A 76 3.18 -8.85 -9.48
C LEU A 76 2.01 -9.28 -8.59
N GLN A 77 1.86 -10.58 -8.35
CA GLN A 77 0.82 -11.09 -7.44
C GLN A 77 1.00 -10.56 -6.01
N ALA A 78 2.25 -10.47 -5.51
CA ALA A 78 2.52 -9.91 -4.19
C ALA A 78 2.15 -8.42 -4.11
N ILE A 79 2.42 -7.65 -5.17
CA ILE A 79 2.00 -6.24 -5.29
C ILE A 79 0.47 -6.14 -5.29
N GLU A 80 -0.23 -6.95 -6.09
CA GLU A 80 -1.70 -6.97 -6.15
C GLU A 80 -2.35 -7.27 -4.79
N ILE A 81 -1.84 -8.28 -4.07
CA ILE A 81 -2.30 -8.61 -2.73
C ILE A 81 -2.05 -7.44 -1.78
N PHE A 82 -0.87 -6.82 -1.83
CA PHE A 82 -0.53 -5.68 -1.01
C PHE A 82 -1.47 -4.49 -1.24
N ILE A 83 -1.80 -4.20 -2.51
CA ILE A 83 -2.77 -3.17 -2.89
C ILE A 83 -4.14 -3.46 -2.30
N GLY A 84 -4.65 -4.67 -2.54
CA GLY A 84 -6.00 -5.07 -2.13
C GLY A 84 -6.17 -5.03 -0.61
N CYS A 85 -5.19 -5.54 0.14
CA CYS A 85 -5.23 -5.57 1.59
C CYS A 85 -5.12 -4.17 2.22
N ASN A 86 -4.32 -3.27 1.63
CA ASN A 86 -4.05 -1.95 2.20
C ASN A 86 -4.86 -0.82 1.56
N LYS A 87 -5.73 -1.13 0.59
CA LYS A 87 -6.57 -0.16 -0.15
C LYS A 87 -5.74 0.98 -0.76
N ILE A 88 -4.57 0.64 -1.29
CA ILE A 88 -3.67 1.61 -1.92
C ILE A 88 -4.23 1.97 -3.30
N SER A 89 -4.14 3.24 -3.70
CA SER A 89 -4.57 3.68 -5.03
C SER A 89 -3.70 3.08 -6.13
N PHE A 90 -4.32 2.67 -7.25
CA PHE A 90 -3.57 2.22 -8.42
C PHE A 90 -2.58 3.28 -8.93
N ASN A 91 -2.96 4.57 -8.85
CA ASN A 91 -2.09 5.67 -9.25
C ASN A 91 -0.81 5.73 -8.40
N ALA A 92 -0.89 5.36 -7.11
CA ALA A 92 0.27 5.36 -6.23
C ALA A 92 1.26 4.26 -6.63
N ILE A 93 0.77 3.07 -7.01
CA ILE A 93 1.62 1.95 -7.41
C ILE A 93 2.16 2.09 -8.83
N SER A 94 1.42 2.74 -9.72
CA SER A 94 1.89 3.02 -11.08
C SER A 94 2.79 4.26 -11.16
N SER A 95 3.13 4.89 -10.03
CA SER A 95 3.96 6.09 -9.99
C SER A 95 5.44 5.77 -10.17
N ASP A 96 6.20 6.72 -10.73
CA ASP A 96 7.65 6.63 -10.82
C ASP A 96 8.27 6.47 -9.41
N SER A 97 7.74 7.16 -8.40
CA SER A 97 8.23 7.03 -7.02
C SER A 97 8.07 5.62 -6.44
N PHE A 98 7.01 4.89 -6.79
CA PHE A 98 6.89 3.48 -6.38
C PHE A 98 7.89 2.60 -7.13
N ARG A 99 8.11 2.88 -8.43
CA ARG A 99 9.10 2.16 -9.22
C ARG A 99 10.51 2.38 -8.65
N ASP A 100 10.88 3.61 -8.33
CA ASP A 100 12.17 3.96 -7.71
C ASP A 100 12.35 3.22 -6.38
N LEU A 101 11.29 3.16 -5.55
CA LEU A 101 11.32 2.37 -4.31
C LEU A 101 11.61 0.89 -4.56
N VAL A 102 10.94 0.29 -5.56
CA VAL A 102 11.18 -1.12 -5.92
C VAL A 102 12.62 -1.32 -6.42
N GLU A 103 13.13 -0.41 -7.25
CA GLU A 103 14.51 -0.46 -7.74
C GLU A 103 15.51 -0.39 -6.58
N ILE A 104 15.34 0.52 -5.62
CA ILE A 104 16.16 0.61 -4.40
C ILE A 104 16.10 -0.69 -3.58
N ILE A 105 14.91 -1.27 -3.39
CA ILE A 105 14.76 -2.52 -2.65
C ILE A 105 15.51 -3.66 -3.35
N LEU A 106 15.47 -3.73 -4.68
CA LEU A 106 16.19 -4.73 -5.46
C LEU A 106 17.70 -4.53 -5.37
N GLU A 107 18.19 -3.30 -5.47
CA GLU A 107 19.61 -2.98 -5.31
C GLU A 107 20.13 -3.41 -3.95
N VAL A 108 19.41 -3.03 -2.88
CA VAL A 108 19.73 -3.49 -1.52
C VAL A 108 19.69 -5.01 -1.45
N GLY A 109 18.65 -5.63 -2.00
CA GLY A 109 18.48 -7.08 -2.06
C GLY A 109 19.64 -7.82 -2.74
N MET A 110 20.23 -7.24 -3.79
CA MET A 110 21.39 -7.81 -4.49
C MET A 110 22.67 -7.79 -3.66
N THR A 111 22.77 -6.91 -2.65
CA THR A 111 23.93 -6.86 -1.73
C THR A 111 23.86 -7.90 -0.61
N LEU A 112 22.69 -8.52 -0.40
CA LEU A 112 22.45 -9.41 0.72
C LEU A 112 23.00 -10.81 0.51
N LYS A 113 23.54 -11.38 1.59
CA LYS A 113 23.88 -12.79 1.69
C LYS A 113 22.67 -13.58 2.17
N LYS A 114 22.63 -14.87 1.84
CA LYS A 114 21.53 -15.79 2.18
C LYS A 114 21.20 -15.89 3.69
N LYS A 115 22.10 -15.44 4.55
CA LYS A 115 21.95 -15.44 6.02
C LYS A 115 21.41 -14.13 6.58
N ASP A 116 21.39 -13.08 5.77
CA ASP A 116 20.97 -11.75 6.21
C ASP A 116 19.43 -11.77 6.30
N GLN A 117 18.89 -11.26 7.40
CA GLN A 117 17.44 -11.23 7.60
C GLN A 117 16.87 -9.90 7.14
N ILE A 118 15.67 -9.91 6.56
CA ILE A 118 15.01 -8.68 6.09
C ILE A 118 14.80 -7.66 7.21
N ASN A 119 14.61 -8.13 8.45
CA ASN A 119 14.46 -7.29 9.63
C ASN A 119 15.74 -6.52 10.00
N ASP A 120 16.91 -6.97 9.55
CA ASP A 120 18.18 -6.27 9.76
C ASP A 120 18.35 -5.09 8.80
N ILE A 121 17.59 -5.09 7.70
CA ILE A 121 17.67 -4.12 6.60
C ILE A 121 16.50 -3.14 6.70
N ILE A 122 15.29 -3.68 6.71
CA ILE A 122 14.06 -2.95 6.98
C ILE A 122 13.74 -3.27 8.43
N LYS A 123 14.40 -2.53 9.34
CA LYS A 123 13.98 -2.57 10.75
C LYS A 123 12.49 -2.24 10.80
N SER A 124 11.76 -2.97 11.63
CA SER A 124 10.35 -2.67 11.89
C SER A 124 10.27 -1.28 12.53
N ILE A 125 10.09 -0.25 11.70
CA ILE A 125 9.83 1.12 12.15
C ILE A 125 8.35 1.16 12.51
N ASN A 126 8.05 1.47 13.77
CA ASN A 126 6.66 1.66 14.16
C ASN A 126 6.10 2.98 13.58
N ARG A 127 4.78 3.13 13.53
CA ARG A 127 4.12 4.31 12.97
C ARG A 127 4.61 5.64 13.59
N ALA A 128 4.88 5.67 14.89
CA ALA A 128 5.31 6.89 15.58
C ALA A 128 6.71 7.30 15.11
N GLN A 129 7.65 6.35 15.06
CA GLN A 129 9.01 6.56 14.57
C GLN A 129 9.03 6.99 13.10
N LEU A 130 8.17 6.38 12.27
CA LEU A 130 8.08 6.75 10.85
C LEU A 130 7.53 8.17 10.70
N THR A 131 6.49 8.51 11.46
CA THR A 131 5.91 9.87 11.46
C THR A 131 6.95 10.91 11.88
N GLU A 132 7.69 10.65 12.96
CA GLU A 132 8.72 11.55 13.45
C GLU A 132 9.82 11.77 12.41
N LYS A 133 10.34 10.67 11.84
CA LYS A 133 11.37 10.75 10.80
C LYS A 133 10.86 11.49 9.56
N PHE A 134 9.65 11.19 9.10
CA PHE A 134 9.04 11.88 7.97
C PHE A 134 8.91 13.38 8.21
N LEU A 135 8.47 13.78 9.40
CA LEU A 135 8.35 15.20 9.77
C LEU A 135 9.71 15.90 9.83
N GLN A 136 10.75 15.21 10.32
CA GLN A 136 12.10 15.74 10.32
C GLN A 136 12.61 15.95 8.89
N ASP A 137 12.56 14.91 8.06
CA ASP A 137 13.05 14.95 6.69
C ASP A 137 12.25 16.02 5.88
N SER A 138 10.94 16.14 6.13
CA SER A 138 10.10 17.17 5.51
C SER A 138 10.48 18.59 5.93
N LYS A 139 10.84 18.82 7.20
CA LYS A 139 11.30 20.14 7.67
C LYS A 139 12.64 20.53 7.05
N GLU A 140 13.56 19.57 6.91
CA GLU A 140 14.85 19.79 6.27
C GLU A 140 14.67 20.12 4.79
N ALA A 141 13.81 19.36 4.08
CA ALA A 141 13.46 19.65 2.70
C ALA A 141 12.80 21.03 2.55
N ALA A 142 11.83 21.37 3.40
CA ALA A 142 11.16 22.66 3.39
C ALA A 142 12.13 23.82 3.62
N LYS A 143 13.08 23.68 4.56
CA LYS A 143 14.12 24.69 4.80
C LYS A 143 15.02 24.90 3.58
N LYS A 144 15.37 23.81 2.89
CA LYS A 144 16.15 23.86 1.65
C LYS A 144 15.37 24.58 0.54
N SER A 145 14.12 24.19 0.29
CA SER A 145 13.27 24.86 -0.70
C SER A 145 13.05 26.34 -0.38
N LEU A 146 12.85 26.70 0.89
CA LEU A 146 12.71 28.10 1.30
C LEU A 146 13.99 28.90 1.01
N SER A 147 15.17 28.27 1.12
CA SER A 147 16.45 28.94 0.83
C SER A 147 16.62 29.34 -0.64
N ASP A 148 15.93 28.64 -1.56
CA ASP A 148 15.93 28.98 -2.98
C ASP A 148 15.26 30.34 -3.26
N TYR A 149 14.54 30.91 -2.28
CA TYR A 149 13.90 32.23 -2.38
C TYR A 149 14.71 33.38 -1.77
N PHE A 150 15.85 33.13 -1.10
CA PHE A 150 16.56 34.16 -0.32
C PHE A 150 17.04 35.35 -1.14
N ASP A 151 17.47 35.12 -2.39
CA ASP A 151 17.94 36.17 -3.29
C ASP A 151 16.84 36.75 -4.21
N HIS A 152 15.59 36.32 -4.00
CA HIS A 152 14.46 36.68 -4.83
C HIS A 152 13.46 37.57 -4.11
N THR A 153 12.78 38.42 -4.88
CA THR A 153 11.58 39.11 -4.40
C THR A 153 10.36 38.22 -4.64
N VAL A 154 9.58 37.97 -3.60
CA VAL A 154 8.44 37.05 -3.66
C VAL A 154 7.10 37.77 -3.57
N SER A 155 6.07 37.13 -4.10
CA SER A 155 4.67 37.45 -3.83
C SER A 155 4.16 36.57 -2.70
N LEU A 156 3.54 37.15 -1.68
CA LEU A 156 2.79 36.41 -0.67
C LEU A 156 1.37 36.19 -1.19
N LEU A 157 0.97 34.94 -1.35
CA LEU A 157 -0.37 34.53 -1.74
C LEU A 157 -1.14 34.10 -0.49
N ILE A 158 -2.36 34.58 -0.35
CA ILE A 158 -3.23 34.34 0.79
C ILE A 158 -4.55 33.76 0.27
N ASP A 159 -4.79 32.48 0.59
CA ASP A 159 -6.00 31.78 0.18
C ASP A 159 -6.70 31.19 1.41
N ALA A 160 -7.98 31.50 1.58
CA ALA A 160 -8.79 30.99 2.67
C ALA A 160 -9.88 30.07 2.13
N GLY A 161 -9.92 28.85 2.66
CA GLY A 161 -10.78 27.81 2.12
C GLY A 161 -11.32 26.89 3.19
N THR A 162 -11.79 25.73 2.72
CA THR A 162 -12.23 24.65 3.59
C THR A 162 -11.62 23.34 3.10
N ALA A 163 -10.72 22.77 3.90
CA ALA A 163 -10.15 21.46 3.65
C ALA A 163 -10.76 20.44 4.62
N CYS A 164 -11.32 19.35 4.07
CA CYS A 164 -11.93 18.27 4.87
C CYS A 164 -12.98 18.76 5.89
N GLY A 165 -13.77 19.79 5.52
CA GLY A 165 -14.80 20.37 6.38
C GLY A 165 -14.26 21.28 7.49
N ARG A 166 -12.97 21.64 7.47
CA ARG A 166 -12.37 22.60 8.40
C ARG A 166 -11.94 23.87 7.67
N PRO A 167 -12.29 25.07 8.19
CA PRO A 167 -11.75 26.31 7.67
C PRO A 167 -10.22 26.33 7.72
N THR A 168 -9.60 26.73 6.62
CA THR A 168 -8.14 26.82 6.49
C THR A 168 -7.72 28.17 5.92
N LEU A 169 -6.53 28.62 6.29
CA LEU A 169 -5.82 29.71 5.64
C LEU A 169 -4.47 29.19 5.17
N ASP A 170 -4.25 29.24 3.87
CA ASP A 170 -3.00 28.89 3.22
C ASP A 170 -2.23 30.18 2.90
N LEU A 171 -0.99 30.24 3.39
CA LEU A 171 -0.04 31.31 3.14
C LEU A 171 1.07 30.72 2.28
N MET A 172 1.23 31.22 1.06
CA MET A 172 2.22 30.70 0.12
C MET A 172 3.11 31.82 -0.39
N ILE A 173 4.35 31.48 -0.76
CA ILE A 173 5.22 32.41 -1.49
C ILE A 173 5.39 31.96 -2.93
N TYR A 174 5.50 32.94 -3.82
CA TYR A 174 5.62 32.71 -5.23
C TYR A 174 6.69 33.60 -5.84
N ASN A 175 7.53 33.01 -6.69
CA ASN A 175 8.36 33.73 -7.64
C ASN A 175 8.42 32.90 -8.93
N PRO A 176 8.16 33.49 -10.12
CA PRO A 176 8.11 32.75 -11.37
C PRO A 176 9.45 32.12 -11.79
N SER A 177 10.57 32.59 -11.24
CA SER A 177 11.92 32.10 -11.54
C SER A 177 12.38 30.98 -10.60
N VAL A 178 11.61 30.65 -9.56
CA VAL A 178 11.94 29.62 -8.57
C VAL A 178 10.96 28.46 -8.72
N HIS A 179 11.48 27.21 -8.65
CA HIS A 179 10.69 25.96 -8.75
C HIS A 179 9.70 25.92 -9.92
N ASP A 180 10.12 26.30 -11.13
CA ASP A 180 9.27 26.34 -12.33
C ASP A 180 7.96 27.13 -12.15
N GLY A 181 7.96 28.10 -11.23
CA GLY A 181 6.78 28.91 -10.92
C GLY A 181 5.72 28.19 -10.09
N TYR A 182 6.07 27.15 -9.34
CA TYR A 182 5.16 26.58 -8.35
C TYR A 182 5.21 27.37 -7.03
N PRO A 183 4.05 27.74 -6.43
CA PRO A 183 4.02 28.35 -5.11
C PRO A 183 4.56 27.39 -4.04
N PHE A 184 5.30 27.94 -3.09
CA PHE A 184 5.79 27.23 -1.91
C PHE A 184 4.88 27.53 -0.71
N PRO A 185 4.33 26.51 -0.01
CA PRO A 185 3.51 26.73 1.17
C PRO A 185 4.39 27.19 2.34
N LEU A 186 4.23 28.46 2.74
CA LEU A 186 4.95 29.07 3.84
C LEU A 186 4.33 28.65 5.19
N ASP A 187 3.01 28.68 5.30
CA ASP A 187 2.27 28.24 6.48
C ASP A 187 0.83 27.87 6.12
N ILE A 188 0.22 26.99 6.93
CA ILE A 188 -1.17 26.57 6.80
C ILE A 188 -1.82 26.60 8.17
N LYS A 189 -2.80 27.49 8.36
CA LYS A 189 -3.58 27.58 9.60
C LYS A 189 -4.86 26.75 9.47
N THR A 190 -4.99 25.70 10.27
CA THR A 190 -6.24 24.92 10.38
C THR A 190 -7.15 25.47 11.47
N GLY A 191 -8.46 25.49 11.24
CA GLY A 191 -9.43 26.05 12.19
C GLY A 191 -9.47 27.58 12.16
N PHE A 192 -9.21 28.17 11.00
CA PHE A 192 -9.12 29.61 10.82
C PHE A 192 -10.51 30.27 10.86
N ASP A 193 -10.72 31.26 11.73
CA ASP A 193 -12.06 31.85 11.98
C ASP A 193 -12.50 32.89 10.94
N GLY A 194 -11.61 33.33 10.05
CA GLY A 194 -11.92 34.26 8.97
C GLY A 194 -12.11 35.72 9.39
N THR A 195 -11.83 36.08 10.65
CA THR A 195 -11.94 37.45 11.14
C THR A 195 -10.79 38.34 10.65
N THR A 196 -11.00 39.66 10.55
CA THR A 196 -9.94 40.62 10.19
C THR A 196 -8.73 40.48 11.12
N ASP A 197 -8.97 40.32 12.43
CA ASP A 197 -7.90 40.15 13.41
C ASP A 197 -7.09 38.85 13.21
N SER A 198 -7.73 37.77 12.75
CA SER A 198 -7.02 36.52 12.47
C SER A 198 -6.21 36.61 11.18
N TYR A 199 -6.71 37.31 10.16
CA TYR A 199 -5.92 37.66 8.98
C TYR A 199 -4.73 38.54 9.34
N ASP A 200 -4.92 39.63 10.08
CA ASP A 200 -3.84 40.55 10.48
C ASP A 200 -2.73 39.80 11.23
N ARG A 201 -3.08 38.95 12.20
CA ARG A 201 -2.10 38.11 12.89
C ARG A 201 -1.35 37.17 11.93
N ALA A 202 -2.08 36.46 11.07
CA ALA A 202 -1.48 35.51 10.14
C ALA A 202 -0.55 36.18 9.12
N ILE A 203 -0.94 37.35 8.60
CA ILE A 203 -0.13 38.17 7.70
C ILE A 203 1.11 38.67 8.44
N ARG A 204 0.98 39.23 9.64
CA ARG A 204 2.12 39.68 10.44
C ARG A 204 3.12 38.56 10.72
N ASP A 205 2.64 37.38 11.09
CA ASP A 205 3.48 36.21 11.32
C ASP A 205 4.24 35.82 10.04
N ALA A 206 3.55 35.78 8.89
CA ALA A 206 4.17 35.51 7.60
C ALA A 206 5.24 36.54 7.25
N LEU A 207 4.95 37.83 7.39
CA LEU A 207 5.89 38.91 7.13
C LEU A 207 7.12 38.82 8.03
N ALA A 208 6.94 38.49 9.32
CA ALA A 208 8.04 38.29 10.25
C ALA A 208 8.90 37.08 9.86
N MET A 209 8.30 35.98 9.41
CA MET A 209 9.04 34.83 8.88
C MET A 209 9.85 35.19 7.64
N LEU A 210 9.28 35.92 6.67
CA LEU A 210 10.02 36.35 5.48
C LEU A 210 11.19 37.25 5.85
N ALA A 211 10.96 38.24 6.71
CA ALA A 211 11.99 39.17 7.17
C ALA A 211 13.12 38.46 7.92
N SER A 212 12.81 37.53 8.83
CA SER A 212 13.81 36.76 9.58
C SER A 212 14.65 35.83 8.72
N ASN A 213 14.15 35.41 7.56
CA ASN A 213 14.88 34.62 6.57
C ASN A 213 15.54 35.50 5.48
N GLY A 214 15.46 36.83 5.57
CA GLY A 214 16.03 37.75 4.58
C GLY A 214 15.30 37.78 3.24
N ILE A 215 14.10 37.20 3.15
CA ILE A 215 13.32 37.14 1.91
C ILE A 215 12.60 38.48 1.70
N LYS A 216 12.77 39.06 0.52
CA LYS A 216 12.16 40.35 0.16
C LYS A 216 10.73 40.13 -0.33
N LEU A 217 9.76 40.79 0.30
CA LEU A 217 8.39 40.83 -0.20
C LEU A 217 8.24 41.90 -1.28
N GLY A 218 7.61 41.55 -2.41
CA GLY A 218 7.23 42.50 -3.45
C GLY A 218 5.73 42.83 -3.41
N THR A 219 4.89 41.81 -3.39
CA THR A 219 3.43 41.98 -3.47
C THR A 219 2.71 41.03 -2.53
N VAL A 220 1.54 41.44 -2.06
CA VAL A 220 0.57 40.56 -1.40
C VAL A 220 -0.60 40.36 -2.34
N VAL A 221 -0.99 39.11 -2.55
CA VAL A 221 -2.13 38.71 -3.37
C VAL A 221 -3.13 38.03 -2.46
N THR A 222 -4.31 38.61 -2.38
CA THR A 222 -5.42 38.09 -1.58
C THR A 222 -6.64 37.95 -2.47
N ASP A 223 -7.64 37.23 -1.98
CA ASP A 223 -8.98 37.43 -2.48
C ASP A 223 -9.50 38.80 -2.04
N ASN A 224 -10.51 39.32 -2.74
CA ASN A 224 -11.08 40.62 -2.40
C ASN A 224 -12.09 40.51 -1.23
N LEU A 225 -11.83 39.61 -0.27
CA LEU A 225 -12.66 39.44 0.92
C LEU A 225 -12.45 40.65 1.84
N LEU A 226 -13.54 41.22 2.35
CA LEU A 226 -13.48 42.43 3.18
C LEU A 226 -12.54 42.28 4.38
N ALA A 227 -12.55 41.11 5.03
CA ALA A 227 -11.68 40.83 6.16
C ALA A 227 -10.18 40.80 5.79
N GLN A 228 -9.84 40.39 4.57
CA GLN A 228 -8.47 40.38 4.05
C GLN A 228 -8.02 41.79 3.64
N VAL A 229 -8.89 42.55 2.99
CA VAL A 229 -8.59 43.91 2.51
C VAL A 229 -8.39 44.90 3.67
N LEU A 230 -9.06 44.65 4.80
CA LEU A 230 -8.94 45.48 6.00
C LEU A 230 -7.77 45.10 6.91
N ALA A 231 -7.19 43.91 6.73
CA ALA A 231 -6.04 43.41 7.50
C ALA A 231 -4.72 43.93 6.94
#